data_AF-A0A843BK83-F1
#
_entry.id   AF-A0A843BK83-F1
#
_cell.length_a   1.000
_cell.length_b   1.000
_cell.length_c   1.000
_cell.angle_alpha   90.00
_cell.angle_beta   90.00
_cell.angle_gamma   90.00
#
_symmetry.space_group_name_H-M   'P 1'
#
loop_
_entity.id
_entity.type
_entity.pdbx_description
1 polymer ?
#
loop_
_entity_poly.entity_id
_entity_poly.type
_entity_poly.pdbx_seq_one_letter_code
_entity_poly.pdbx_strand_id
1 'polypeptide(L)'
;METEPPDVMVLGAIRQGKKSFDKIQRITRLDPPTLEGILSRLEERGLIIPVQKKSLFRTKVEILITDKGSDELDQRLFEARQKWGQMQELYQKKDKKGLGRMMDDNRSFLPMMMFFGIMDIMMFSMMFSMMGAAMTDYVPAESIPEGYGDAGDAGDAGDLGDAGDAGVDHGFGDGGFDLGF
;
A
#
# COMPACT_ATOMS: atom_id res chain seq x y z
N MET A 1 -3.61 20.50 -14.23
CA MET A 1 -3.24 19.99 -12.90
C MET A 1 -2.59 18.65 -13.07
N GLU A 2 -1.47 18.43 -12.40
CA GLU A 2 -0.77 17.16 -12.38
C GLU A 2 -1.54 16.14 -11.52
N THR A 3 -1.48 14.85 -11.83
CA THR A 3 -2.11 13.80 -11.02
C THR A 3 -1.19 13.47 -9.85
N GLU A 4 -1.63 13.77 -8.63
CA GLU A 4 -0.84 13.52 -7.42
C GLU A 4 -0.79 12.03 -7.05
N PRO A 5 0.21 11.56 -6.30
CA PRO A 5 0.34 10.14 -5.96
C PRO A 5 -0.92 9.48 -5.35
N PRO A 6 -1.70 10.13 -4.45
CA PRO A 6 -2.98 9.58 -3.97
C PRO A 6 -4.02 9.40 -5.08
N ASP A 7 -4.10 10.35 -6.02
CA ASP A 7 -4.98 10.26 -7.18
C ASP A 7 -4.61 9.05 -8.05
N VAL A 8 -3.31 8.80 -8.26
CA VAL A 8 -2.80 7.64 -9.01
C VAL A 8 -3.16 6.34 -8.30
N MET A 9 -3.04 6.25 -6.96
CA MET A 9 -3.45 5.06 -6.20
C MET A 9 -4.95 4.77 -6.36
N VAL A 10 -5.80 5.80 -6.36
CA VAL A 10 -7.24 5.65 -6.60
C VAL A 10 -7.53 5.16 -8.03
N LEU A 11 -6.88 5.73 -9.05
CA LEU A 11 -6.98 5.22 -10.43
C LEU A 11 -6.55 3.76 -10.53
N GLY A 12 -5.46 3.40 -9.86
CA GLY A 12 -4.96 2.03 -9.76
C GLY A 12 -5.98 1.07 -9.16
N ALA A 13 -6.58 1.43 -8.03
CA ALA A 13 -7.62 0.65 -7.38
C ALA A 13 -8.83 0.41 -8.31
N ILE A 14 -9.27 1.46 -9.01
CA ILE A 14 -10.41 1.37 -9.94
C ILE A 14 -10.06 0.45 -11.12
N ARG A 15 -8.86 0.60 -11.71
CA ARG A 15 -8.37 -0.28 -12.79
C ARG A 15 -8.30 -1.75 -12.36
N GLN A 16 -7.95 -2.02 -11.11
CA GLN A 16 -7.98 -3.36 -10.50
C GLN A 16 -9.39 -3.86 -10.17
N GLY A 17 -10.45 -3.15 -10.57
CA GLY A 17 -11.84 -3.56 -10.42
C GLY A 17 -12.47 -3.17 -9.08
N LYS A 18 -11.86 -2.27 -8.29
CA LYS A 18 -12.52 -1.67 -7.12
C LYS A 18 -13.48 -0.59 -7.59
N LYS A 19 -14.74 -0.98 -7.81
CA LYS A 19 -15.77 -0.14 -8.44
C LYS A 19 -16.67 0.64 -7.47
N SER A 20 -16.43 0.62 -6.16
CA SER A 20 -17.28 1.34 -5.21
C SER A 20 -16.44 2.05 -4.17
N PHE A 21 -16.96 3.16 -3.63
CA PHE A 21 -16.30 3.98 -2.62
C PHE A 21 -15.65 3.14 -1.52
N ASP A 22 -16.42 2.31 -0.81
CA ASP A 22 -15.92 1.47 0.29
C ASP A 22 -14.78 0.52 -0.12
N LYS A 23 -14.82 0.02 -1.36
CA LYS A 23 -13.79 -0.91 -1.87
C LYS A 23 -12.50 -0.17 -2.21
N ILE A 24 -12.63 1.05 -2.75
CA ILE A 24 -11.49 1.92 -3.05
C ILE A 24 -10.89 2.37 -1.72
N GLN A 25 -11.70 2.91 -0.81
CA GLN A 25 -11.28 3.35 0.51
C GLN A 25 -10.52 2.26 1.28
N ARG A 26 -11.05 1.04 1.30
CA ARG A 26 -10.40 -0.08 2.00
C ARG A 26 -9.01 -0.39 1.47
N ILE A 27 -8.79 -0.29 0.16
CA ILE A 27 -7.49 -0.64 -0.43
C ILE A 27 -6.51 0.53 -0.40
N THR A 28 -6.99 1.77 -0.53
CA THR A 28 -6.15 2.96 -0.51
C THR A 28 -5.89 3.49 0.91
N ARG A 29 -6.69 3.05 1.90
CA ARG A 29 -6.65 3.49 3.31
C ARG A 29 -6.85 5.00 3.51
N LEU A 30 -7.43 5.68 2.52
CA LEU A 30 -7.73 7.11 2.59
C LEU A 30 -8.95 7.36 3.47
N ASP A 31 -8.95 8.47 4.20
CA ASP A 31 -10.15 8.91 4.91
C ASP A 31 -11.26 9.30 3.91
N PRO A 32 -12.55 9.25 4.32
CA PRO A 32 -13.65 9.49 3.40
C PRO A 32 -13.59 10.87 2.71
N PRO A 33 -13.39 12.00 3.43
CA PRO A 33 -13.27 13.32 2.80
C PRO A 33 -12.17 13.39 1.74
N THR A 34 -10.99 12.84 2.03
CA THR A 34 -9.88 12.81 1.06
C THR A 34 -10.26 12.01 -0.19
N LEU A 35 -10.86 10.83 -0.02
CA LEU A 35 -11.28 10.01 -1.15
C LEU A 35 -12.38 10.67 -1.99
N GLU A 36 -13.37 11.32 -1.35
CA GLU A 36 -14.42 12.08 -2.06
C GLU A 36 -13.81 13.21 -2.91
N GLY A 37 -12.87 13.96 -2.35
CA GLY A 37 -12.17 15.02 -3.06
C GLY A 37 -11.38 14.49 -4.26
N ILE A 38 -10.69 13.36 -4.12
CA ILE A 38 -9.96 12.73 -5.22
C ILE A 38 -10.91 12.25 -6.31
N LEU A 39 -11.98 11.53 -5.96
CA LEU A 39 -12.95 11.03 -6.93
C LEU A 39 -13.60 12.18 -7.71
N SER A 40 -13.95 13.27 -7.03
CA SER A 40 -14.50 14.48 -7.66
C SER A 40 -13.52 15.07 -8.69
N ARG A 41 -12.25 15.26 -8.31
CA ARG A 41 -11.21 15.76 -9.24
C ARG A 41 -10.98 14.82 -10.43
N LEU A 42 -10.95 13.51 -10.19
CA LEU A 42 -10.74 12.53 -11.26
C LEU A 42 -11.92 12.51 -12.25
N GLU A 43 -13.15 12.66 -11.75
CA GLU A 43 -14.36 12.76 -12.57
C GLU A 43 -14.39 14.06 -13.38
N GLU A 44 -14.12 15.21 -12.75
CA GLU A 44 -14.02 16.52 -13.42
C GLU A 44 -12.99 16.51 -14.57
N ARG A 45 -11.91 15.74 -14.40
CA ARG A 45 -10.85 15.56 -15.41
C ARG A 45 -11.18 14.51 -16.47
N GLY A 46 -12.31 13.80 -16.34
CA GLY A 46 -12.73 12.74 -17.25
C GLY A 46 -11.87 11.48 -17.18
N LEU A 47 -11.18 11.25 -16.06
CA LEU A 47 -10.34 10.07 -15.83
C LEU A 47 -11.15 8.88 -15.31
N ILE A 48 -12.28 9.17 -14.68
CA ILE A 48 -13.24 8.18 -14.20
C ILE A 48 -14.66 8.62 -14.55
N ILE A 49 -15.61 7.68 -14.52
CA ILE A 49 -17.03 7.95 -14.69
C ILE A 49 -17.87 7.18 -13.66
N PRO A 50 -18.89 7.80 -13.04
CA PRO A 50 -19.89 7.09 -12.27
C PRO A 50 -20.93 6.47 -13.20
N VAL A 51 -21.27 5.21 -12.95
CA VAL A 51 -22.28 4.45 -13.69
C VAL A 51 -23.31 3.90 -12.72
N GLN A 52 -24.57 4.28 -12.91
CA GLN A 52 -25.68 3.70 -12.15
C GLN A 52 -26.04 2.32 -12.73
N LYS A 53 -25.96 1.29 -11.89
CA LYS A 53 -26.46 -0.04 -12.20
C LYS A 53 -27.70 -0.34 -11.39
N LYS A 54 -28.76 -0.78 -12.07
CA LYS A 54 -29.93 -1.37 -11.42
C LYS A 54 -29.56 -2.78 -10.97
N SER A 55 -29.59 -3.03 -9.67
CA SER A 55 -29.63 -4.36 -9.08
C SER A 55 -31.07 -4.71 -8.72
N LEU A 56 -31.37 -6.00 -8.53
CA LEU A 56 -32.72 -6.56 -8.35
C LEU A 56 -33.56 -5.83 -7.26
N PHE A 57 -32.90 -5.20 -6.29
CA PHE A 57 -33.54 -4.50 -5.16
C PHE A 57 -33.00 -3.09 -4.85
N ARG A 58 -31.97 -2.60 -5.58
CA ARG A 58 -31.37 -1.27 -5.32
C ARG A 58 -30.58 -0.75 -6.51
N THR A 59 -30.55 0.56 -6.70
CA THR A 59 -29.59 1.22 -7.59
C THR A 59 -28.23 1.31 -6.89
N LYS A 60 -27.17 0.90 -7.58
CA LYS A 60 -25.78 1.00 -7.09
C LYS A 60 -24.97 1.87 -8.03
N VAL A 61 -24.18 2.79 -7.48
CA VAL A 61 -23.18 3.54 -8.26
C VAL A 61 -21.90 2.71 -8.34
N GLU A 62 -21.44 2.46 -9.56
CA GLU A 62 -20.11 1.92 -9.85
C GLU A 62 -19.23 3.03 -10.42
N ILE A 63 -17.95 3.02 -10.05
CA ILE A 63 -16.94 3.94 -10.59
C ILE A 63 -16.11 3.13 -11.59
N LEU A 64 -16.02 3.61 -12.83
CA LEU A 64 -15.20 3.00 -13.89
C LEU A 64 -14.09 3.96 -14.30
N ILE A 65 -12.94 3.39 -14.67
CA ILE A 65 -11.84 4.15 -15.27
C ILE A 65 -12.12 4.36 -16.76
N THR A 66 -11.75 5.51 -17.30
CA THR A 66 -11.82 5.79 -18.75
C THR A 66 -10.51 5.37 -19.43
N ASP A 67 -10.48 5.36 -20.76
CA ASP A 67 -9.23 5.14 -21.52
C ASP A 67 -8.20 6.22 -21.16
N LYS A 68 -8.63 7.48 -21.13
CA LYS A 68 -7.80 8.62 -20.67
C LYS A 68 -7.25 8.42 -19.25
N GLY A 69 -8.09 7.92 -18.34
CA GLY A 69 -7.66 7.58 -16.97
C GLY A 69 -6.63 6.46 -16.93
N SER A 70 -6.76 5.48 -17.81
CA SER A 70 -5.81 4.36 -17.93
C SER A 70 -4.46 4.82 -18.49
N ASP A 71 -4.48 5.67 -19.53
CA ASP A 71 -3.28 6.25 -20.13
C ASP A 71 -2.52 7.14 -19.14
N GLU A 72 -3.23 8.01 -18.41
CA GLU A 72 -2.63 8.84 -17.35
C GLU A 72 -2.00 7.96 -16.27
N LEU A 73 -2.70 6.91 -15.82
CA LEU A 73 -2.15 5.96 -14.84
C LEU A 73 -0.86 5.31 -15.37
N ASP A 74 -0.85 4.83 -16.61
CA ASP A 74 0.35 4.20 -17.19
C ASP A 74 1.52 5.16 -17.30
N GLN A 75 1.28 6.42 -17.67
CA GLN A 75 2.30 7.45 -17.67
C GLN A 75 2.90 7.66 -16.28
N ARG A 76 2.05 7.75 -15.24
CA ARG A 76 2.51 7.94 -13.84
C ARG A 76 3.30 6.75 -13.32
N LEU A 77 2.88 5.54 -13.68
CA LEU A 77 3.63 4.33 -13.32
C LEU A 77 4.97 4.26 -14.04
N PHE A 78 5.06 4.72 -15.29
CA PHE A 78 6.32 4.82 -16.00
C PHE A 78 7.28 5.82 -15.33
N GLU A 79 6.80 7.02 -14.99
CA GLU A 79 7.58 8.03 -14.25
C GLU A 79 8.08 7.49 -12.90
N ALA A 80 7.22 6.77 -12.18
CA ALA A 80 7.60 6.13 -10.92
C ALA A 80 8.69 5.07 -11.10
N ARG A 81 8.61 4.23 -12.15
CA ARG A 81 9.66 3.24 -12.47
C ARG A 81 10.99 3.90 -12.82
N GLN A 82 10.98 5.02 -13.55
CA GLN A 82 12.20 5.76 -13.86
C GLN A 82 12.86 6.33 -12.60
N LYS A 83 12.06 6.94 -11.71
CA LYS A 83 12.54 7.45 -10.41
C LYS A 83 13.13 6.34 -9.55
N TRP A 84 12.50 5.17 -9.53
CA TRP A 84 13.03 4.00 -8.82
C TRP A 84 14.37 3.54 -9.42
N GLY A 85 14.49 3.47 -10.75
CA GLY A 85 15.75 3.17 -11.43
C GLY A 85 16.88 4.14 -11.06
N GLN A 86 16.59 5.44 -10.98
CA GLN A 86 17.57 6.44 -10.54
C GLN A 86 18.02 6.22 -9.08
N MET A 87 17.12 5.85 -8.18
CA MET A 87 17.48 5.48 -6.81
C MET A 87 18.40 4.25 -6.78
N GLN A 88 18.11 3.23 -7.60
CA GLN A 88 18.96 2.05 -7.74
C GLN A 88 20.37 2.40 -8.22
N GLU A 89 20.49 3.26 -9.22
CA GLU A 89 21.79 3.70 -9.71
C GLU A 89 22.59 4.46 -8.65
N LEU A 90 21.96 5.36 -7.91
CA LEU A 90 22.60 6.10 -6.82
C LEU A 90 23.06 5.16 -5.71
N TYR A 91 22.26 4.15 -5.38
CA TYR A 91 22.63 3.10 -4.45
C TYR A 91 23.84 2.29 -4.94
N GLN A 92 23.84 1.83 -6.20
CA GLN A 92 24.96 1.09 -6.78
C GLN A 92 26.26 1.91 -6.78
N LYS A 93 26.16 3.22 -7.02
CA LYS A 93 27.28 4.17 -6.93
C LYS A 93 27.70 4.51 -5.50
N LYS A 94 26.98 4.00 -4.49
CA LYS A 94 27.13 4.32 -3.05
C LYS A 94 27.03 5.83 -2.77
N ASP A 95 26.32 6.58 -3.62
CA ASP A 95 26.11 8.02 -3.45
C ASP A 95 24.97 8.27 -2.45
N LYS A 96 25.32 8.20 -1.16
CA LYS A 96 24.37 8.41 -0.06
C LYS A 96 23.69 9.78 -0.12
N LYS A 97 24.42 10.84 -0.51
CA LYS A 97 23.90 12.22 -0.54
C LYS A 97 22.96 12.44 -1.71
N GLY A 98 23.27 11.85 -2.88
CA GLY A 98 22.37 11.84 -4.02
C GLY A 98 21.11 11.04 -3.72
N LEU A 99 21.27 9.84 -3.14
CA LEU A 99 20.15 8.97 -2.80
C LEU A 99 19.20 9.62 -1.77
N GLY A 100 19.74 10.21 -0.71
CA GLY A 100 18.93 10.92 0.30
C GLY A 100 18.08 12.04 -0.31
N ARG A 101 18.71 12.91 -1.11
CA ARG A 101 17.98 13.98 -1.83
C ARG A 101 16.90 13.43 -2.76
N MET A 102 17.22 12.38 -3.52
CA MET A 102 16.25 11.74 -4.42
C MET A 102 15.05 11.18 -3.65
N MET A 103 15.25 10.58 -2.47
CA MET A 103 14.17 10.10 -1.61
C MET A 103 13.37 11.24 -0.99
N ASP A 104 14.03 12.29 -0.47
CA ASP A 104 13.39 13.45 0.12
C ASP A 104 12.49 14.18 -0.89
N ASP A 105 13.02 14.47 -2.08
CA ASP A 105 12.31 15.18 -3.16
C ASP A 105 11.11 14.39 -3.70
N ASN A 106 11.10 13.07 -3.52
CA ASN A 106 10.07 12.17 -4.04
C ASN A 106 9.31 11.45 -2.93
N ARG A 107 9.29 11.97 -1.70
CA ARG A 107 8.70 11.28 -0.54
C ARG A 107 7.26 10.80 -0.76
N SER A 108 6.42 11.62 -1.41
CA SER A 108 5.03 11.27 -1.72
C SER A 108 4.88 10.16 -2.77
N PHE A 109 5.91 9.90 -3.59
CA PHE A 109 5.93 8.81 -4.55
C PHE A 109 6.26 7.45 -3.90
N LEU A 110 6.88 7.42 -2.71
CA LEU A 110 7.31 6.17 -2.07
C LEU A 110 6.12 5.28 -1.68
N PRO A 111 5.07 5.78 -0.98
CA PRO A 111 3.89 4.97 -0.69
C PRO A 111 3.17 4.50 -1.97
N MET A 112 3.18 5.33 -3.02
CA MET A 112 2.61 4.95 -4.32
C MET A 112 3.41 3.82 -5.00
N MET A 113 4.74 3.91 -5.03
CA MET A 113 5.58 2.85 -5.59
C MET A 113 5.38 1.53 -4.83
N MET A 114 5.21 1.60 -3.51
CA MET A 114 4.90 0.43 -2.69
C MET A 114 3.51 -0.14 -3.01
N PHE A 115 2.48 0.71 -3.09
CA PHE A 115 1.12 0.31 -3.45
C PHE A 115 1.06 -0.44 -4.79
N PHE A 116 1.87 -0.03 -5.77
CA PHE A 116 1.95 -0.65 -7.09
C PHE A 116 3.02 -1.76 -7.22
N GLY A 117 3.78 -2.05 -6.15
CA GLY A 117 4.87 -3.03 -6.20
C GLY A 117 6.00 -2.66 -7.18
N ILE A 118 6.20 -1.36 -7.44
CA ILE A 118 7.34 -0.86 -8.24
C ILE A 118 8.62 -0.95 -7.42
N MET A 119 8.51 -0.69 -6.12
CA MET A 119 9.60 -0.70 -5.16
C MET A 119 9.72 -2.08 -4.51
N ASP A 120 10.92 -2.65 -4.53
CA ASP A 120 11.27 -3.84 -3.76
C ASP A 120 11.62 -3.43 -2.32
N ILE A 121 10.88 -3.96 -1.35
CA ILE A 121 11.02 -3.58 0.06
C ILE A 121 12.40 -3.97 0.60
N MET A 122 12.94 -5.14 0.24
CA MET A 122 14.26 -5.56 0.72
C MET A 122 15.36 -4.63 0.21
N MET A 123 15.31 -4.26 -1.08
CA MET A 123 16.27 -3.32 -1.64
C MET A 123 16.12 -1.92 -1.04
N PHE A 124 14.89 -1.50 -0.78
CA PHE A 124 14.61 -0.24 -0.11
C PHE A 124 15.16 -0.22 1.34
N SER A 125 15.00 -1.31 2.10
CA SER A 125 15.62 -1.47 3.42
C SER A 125 17.15 -1.42 3.35
N MET A 126 17.77 -2.03 2.34
CA MET A 126 19.22 -1.94 2.12
C MET A 126 19.67 -0.51 1.79
N MET A 127 18.88 0.26 1.04
CA MET A 127 19.14 1.67 0.77
C MET A 127 19.09 2.50 2.06
N PHE A 128 18.12 2.27 2.94
CA PHE A 128 18.03 2.94 4.24
C PHE A 128 19.19 2.60 5.17
N SER A 129 19.54 1.32 5.27
CA SER A 129 20.70 0.86 6.02
C SER A 129 21.98 1.56 5.54
N MET A 130 22.14 1.73 4.22
CA MET A 130 23.27 2.47 3.65
C MET A 130 23.24 3.96 4.05
N MET A 131 22.08 4.59 4.08
CA MET A 131 21.91 5.99 4.47
C MET A 131 22.03 6.23 5.98
N GLY A 132 21.86 5.19 6.80
CA GLY A 132 21.79 5.31 8.26
C GLY A 132 20.51 6.00 8.72
N ALA A 133 19.41 5.86 7.96
CA ALA A 133 18.10 6.40 8.28
C ALA A 133 17.08 5.27 8.49
N ALA A 134 15.99 5.54 9.20
CA ALA A 134 14.92 4.56 9.37
C ALA A 134 13.93 4.64 8.21
N MET A 135 13.37 3.49 7.80
CA MET A 135 12.35 3.45 6.75
C MET A 135 11.10 4.26 7.11
N THR A 136 10.75 4.27 8.41
CA THR A 136 9.64 5.03 8.98
C THR A 136 9.79 6.54 8.84
N ASP A 137 11.01 7.04 8.62
CA ASP A 137 11.26 8.47 8.39
C ASP A 137 10.67 8.91 7.03
N TYR A 138 10.48 7.98 6.11
CA TYR A 138 10.08 8.25 4.73
C TYR A 138 8.72 7.67 4.38
N VAL A 139 8.36 6.53 4.96
CA VAL A 139 7.13 5.80 4.68
C VAL A 139 6.34 5.59 5.98
N PRO A 140 5.04 5.98 6.03
CA PRO A 140 4.19 5.73 7.19
C PRO A 140 4.13 4.24 7.52
N ALA A 141 4.23 3.89 8.80
CA ALA A 141 4.24 2.50 9.25
C ALA A 141 2.98 1.73 8.79
N GLU A 142 1.85 2.42 8.69
CA GLU A 142 0.57 1.87 8.25
C GLU A 142 0.53 1.56 6.75
N SER A 143 1.49 2.04 5.96
CA SER A 143 1.59 1.71 4.54
C SER A 143 2.52 0.53 4.26
N ILE A 144 3.33 0.13 5.25
CA ILE A 144 4.25 -1.00 5.15
C ILE A 144 3.46 -2.31 5.27
N PRO A 145 3.59 -3.27 4.34
CA PRO A 145 2.97 -4.58 4.46
C PRO A 145 3.41 -5.34 5.72
N GLU A 146 2.50 -6.10 6.32
CA GLU A 146 2.78 -6.97 7.45
C GLU A 146 3.94 -7.94 7.12
N GLY A 147 4.91 -8.05 8.03
CA GLY A 147 6.14 -8.83 7.84
C GLY A 147 7.37 -8.03 7.40
N TYR A 148 7.24 -6.74 7.08
CA TYR A 148 8.36 -5.86 6.70
C TYR A 148 8.57 -4.65 7.62
N GLY A 149 7.67 -4.39 8.56
CA GLY A 149 7.74 -3.26 9.49
C GLY A 149 8.82 -3.35 10.57
N ASP A 150 9.45 -4.52 10.71
CA ASP A 150 10.44 -4.82 11.76
C ASP A 150 11.86 -5.03 11.22
N ALA A 151 12.17 -4.48 10.03
CA ALA A 151 13.51 -4.56 9.44
C ALA A 151 14.50 -3.53 10.04
N GLY A 152 14.16 -2.94 11.19
CA GLY A 152 14.93 -1.88 11.86
C GLY A 152 15.66 -2.31 13.13
N ASP A 153 15.39 -3.51 13.67
CA ASP A 153 16.05 -4.03 14.88
C ASP A 153 16.75 -5.37 14.61
N ALA A 154 17.67 -5.39 13.64
CA ALA A 154 18.66 -6.46 13.54
C ALA A 154 19.85 -6.14 14.47
N GLY A 155 19.53 -5.91 15.75
CA GLY A 155 20.39 -5.28 16.73
C GLY A 155 20.42 -5.95 18.10
N ASP A 156 19.85 -7.14 18.31
CA ASP A 156 20.28 -8.03 19.40
C ASP A 156 19.92 -9.49 19.12
N ALA A 157 20.94 -10.28 18.84
CA ALA A 157 20.87 -11.74 18.88
C ALA A 157 21.29 -12.17 20.29
N GLY A 158 20.34 -12.19 21.22
CA GLY A 158 20.46 -12.76 22.55
C GLY A 158 19.11 -12.58 23.26
N ASP A 159 18.27 -13.58 23.38
CA ASP A 159 18.45 -14.67 24.33
C ASP A 159 17.39 -15.74 24.02
N LEU A 160 17.82 -16.87 23.47
CA LEU A 160 17.05 -18.11 23.51
C LEU A 160 17.31 -18.73 24.88
N GLY A 161 16.63 -18.20 25.90
CA GLY A 161 16.70 -18.61 27.29
C GLY A 161 15.39 -19.22 27.77
N ASP A 162 15.35 -20.54 27.68
CA ASP A 162 14.42 -21.50 28.30
C ASP A 162 13.93 -21.12 29.72
N ALA A 163 12.62 -21.25 29.96
CA ALA A 163 12.07 -21.66 31.25
C ALA A 163 10.64 -22.19 31.07
N GLY A 164 10.52 -23.51 31.00
CA GLY A 164 9.25 -24.21 30.99
C GLY A 164 8.55 -24.35 32.35
N ASP A 165 7.52 -25.20 32.29
CA ASP A 165 6.73 -25.78 33.39
C ASP A 165 5.60 -24.88 33.95
N ALA A 166 4.36 -25.30 34.15
CA ALA A 166 3.74 -26.62 34.23
C ALA A 166 2.22 -26.46 34.00
N GLY A 167 1.55 -27.49 33.48
CA GLY A 167 0.08 -27.56 33.54
C GLY A 167 -0.59 -28.45 32.52
N VAL A 168 -0.10 -29.68 32.34
CA VAL A 168 -0.91 -30.75 31.76
C VAL A 168 -1.95 -31.15 32.82
N ASP A 169 -3.23 -30.94 32.53
CA ASP A 169 -4.27 -31.81 33.10
C ASP A 169 -5.11 -32.41 31.98
N HIS A 170 -5.18 -33.73 32.03
CA HIS A 170 -5.81 -34.64 31.07
C HIS A 170 -7.17 -35.02 31.66
N GLY A 171 -8.23 -34.35 31.20
CA GLY A 171 -9.61 -34.68 31.57
C GLY A 171 -10.38 -35.31 30.41
N PHE A 172 -10.27 -36.63 30.26
CA PHE A 172 -11.10 -37.46 29.39
C PHE A 172 -12.53 -37.57 29.97
N GLY A 173 -13.55 -37.45 29.12
CA GLY A 173 -14.79 -38.25 29.25
C GLY A 173 -16.12 -37.49 29.42
N ASP A 174 -17.13 -38.07 28.75
CA ASP A 174 -18.58 -37.85 28.84
C ASP A 174 -19.13 -36.63 28.07
N GLY A 175 -20.00 -36.75 27.07
CA GLY A 175 -21.01 -37.78 26.81
C GLY A 175 -22.41 -37.20 27.09
N GLY A 176 -23.14 -36.80 26.04
CA GLY A 176 -24.61 -36.73 26.09
C GLY A 176 -25.30 -35.46 25.59
N PHE A 177 -26.08 -35.66 24.51
CA PHE A 177 -27.44 -35.11 24.24
C PHE A 177 -27.61 -33.61 23.94
N ASP A 178 -28.48 -33.13 23.04
CA ASP A 178 -29.43 -33.70 22.07
C ASP A 178 -29.85 -32.54 21.13
N LEU A 179 -30.13 -32.82 19.86
CA LEU A 179 -30.87 -31.90 18.97
C LEU A 179 -32.03 -32.69 18.35
N GLY A 180 -33.20 -32.54 18.97
CA GLY A 180 -34.42 -33.23 18.63
C GLY A 180 -35.08 -32.78 17.32
N PHE A 181 -35.75 -33.75 16.71
CA PHE A 181 -37.03 -33.59 16.01
C PHE A 181 -38.15 -34.06 16.95
#